data_AF-A0A6B1BW35-F1
#
_entry.id   AF-A0A6B1BW35-F1
#
_cell.length_a   1.000
_cell.length_b   1.000
_cell.length_c   1.000
_cell.angle_alpha   90.00
_cell.angle_beta   90.00
_cell.angle_gamma   90.00
#
_symmetry.space_group_name_H-M   'P 1'
#
loop_
_entity.id
_entity.type
_entity.pdbx_description
1 polymer ?
#
loop_
_entity_poly.entity_id
_entity_poly.type
_entity_poly.pdbx_seq_one_letter_code
_entity_poly.pdbx_strand_id
1 'polypeptide(L)'
;MRTTTLPRPPVIMEQALEDPDVLLGILQRQSPHPLTLAGAEFVESRAALRAGARTGDVPSFVQVVNGEPRVPPVFRTTWGAEEQAVEGADTVVNNPRFIEAARQLYGAEVVRPYFTYVNINAPSGQYARHTDIPSFRGVGRDEYPTWLLNCMMHSGCFDRWRVRIATAVCWYYEGVGGEFTYWPEGWDGDMVTVDPPYNYGVMGDNDYMPHRVESIGAEADYANYGFEATITLTPDRGWIIEEPGHEPVHHGFDEVRVSLSWKAFVFDDADEAEIYDRHLDDLDESTLIATMAEDCAQRGVAVPDGPDALTRPEFGEQIRNTYLSPELRF
;
A
#
# COMPACT_ATOMS: atom_id res chain seq x y z
N MET A 1 30.11 -4.90 -5.59
CA MET A 1 28.83 -5.61 -5.77
C MET A 1 28.51 -6.37 -4.51
N ARG A 2 27.86 -5.71 -3.55
CA ARG A 2 27.12 -6.43 -2.50
C ARG A 2 25.74 -6.66 -3.08
N THR A 3 25.36 -7.92 -3.18
CA THR A 3 24.07 -8.37 -3.70
C THR A 3 22.95 -7.83 -2.84
N THR A 4 21.97 -7.21 -3.49
CA THR A 4 20.61 -6.98 -3.03
C THR A 4 19.92 -8.33 -2.83
N THR A 5 20.30 -9.06 -1.78
CA THR A 5 19.66 -10.34 -1.45
C THR A 5 18.29 -10.06 -0.86
N LEU A 6 17.28 -10.08 -1.73
CA LEU A 6 15.93 -10.45 -1.34
C LEU A 6 15.93 -11.96 -1.04
N PRO A 7 15.14 -12.41 -0.06
CA PRO A 7 14.31 -11.62 0.85
C PRO A 7 15.11 -10.92 1.96
N ARG A 8 14.54 -9.85 2.52
CA ARG A 8 15.05 -9.17 3.71
C ARG A 8 14.19 -9.55 4.93
N PRO A 9 14.77 -10.06 6.02
CA PRO A 9 14.01 -10.37 7.23
C PRO A 9 13.33 -9.12 7.79
N PRO A 10 11.99 -9.13 7.98
CA PRO A 10 11.28 -7.99 8.54
C PRO A 10 11.74 -7.67 9.97
N VAL A 11 11.70 -6.38 10.33
CA VAL A 11 12.03 -5.93 11.68
C VAL A 11 10.74 -5.75 12.47
N ILE A 12 10.62 -6.46 13.57
CA ILE A 12 9.48 -6.39 14.48
C ILE A 12 9.60 -5.16 15.37
N MET A 13 8.49 -4.43 15.50
CA MET A 13 8.37 -3.25 16.35
C MET A 13 7.34 -3.52 17.45
N GLU A 14 7.80 -4.05 18.59
CA GLU A 14 6.90 -4.38 19.72
C GLU A 14 6.20 -3.17 20.33
N GLN A 15 6.79 -1.99 20.14
CA GLN A 15 6.22 -0.69 20.50
C GLN A 15 6.51 0.29 19.35
N ALA A 16 5.54 0.44 18.44
CA ALA A 16 5.68 1.24 17.23
C ALA A 16 5.84 2.73 17.54
N LEU A 17 4.90 3.30 18.32
CA LEU A 17 4.99 4.66 18.85
C LEU A 17 5.30 4.63 20.35
N GLU A 18 6.09 5.60 20.81
CA GLU A 18 6.32 5.77 22.25
C GLU A 18 5.02 6.09 22.98
N ASP A 19 4.21 6.97 22.40
CA ASP A 19 2.88 7.32 22.86
C ASP A 19 1.85 7.14 21.72
N PRO A 20 0.98 6.12 21.76
CA PRO A 20 -0.05 5.90 20.76
C PRO A 20 -1.15 6.98 20.77
N ASP A 21 -1.33 7.73 21.87
CA ASP A 21 -2.34 8.79 21.95
C ASP A 21 -2.03 9.96 21.03
N VAL A 22 -0.75 10.13 20.62
CA VAL A 22 -0.36 11.11 19.60
C VAL A 22 -1.09 10.83 18.28
N LEU A 23 -1.12 9.57 17.84
CA LEU A 23 -1.81 9.14 16.64
C LEU A 23 -3.32 9.39 16.77
N LEU A 24 -3.93 8.89 17.86
CA LEU A 24 -5.36 9.03 18.09
C LEU A 24 -5.80 10.49 18.17
N GLY A 25 -4.99 11.35 18.80
CA GLY A 25 -5.23 12.78 18.90
C GLY A 25 -5.21 13.48 17.54
N ILE A 26 -4.29 13.10 16.64
CA ILE A 26 -4.26 13.62 15.26
C ILE A 26 -5.54 13.17 14.51
N LEU A 27 -5.89 11.88 14.59
CA LEU A 27 -7.08 11.34 13.92
C LEU A 27 -8.37 12.00 14.41
N GLN A 28 -8.49 12.26 15.71
CA GLN A 28 -9.65 12.94 16.27
C GLN A 28 -9.75 14.38 15.75
N ARG A 29 -8.65 15.14 15.74
CA ARG A 29 -8.64 16.54 15.23
C ARG A 29 -8.93 16.63 13.73
N GLN A 30 -8.54 15.60 12.97
CA GLN A 30 -8.75 15.55 11.53
C GLN A 30 -10.07 14.91 11.11
N SER A 31 -10.87 14.41 12.06
CA SER A 31 -12.17 13.83 11.71
C SER A 31 -13.08 14.89 11.05
N PRO A 32 -13.94 14.48 10.10
CA PRO A 32 -14.16 13.10 9.63
C PRO A 32 -13.16 12.66 8.54
N HIS A 33 -12.87 11.36 8.48
CA HIS A 33 -11.98 10.75 7.48
C HIS A 33 -12.79 10.14 6.33
N PRO A 34 -12.39 10.38 5.06
CA PRO A 34 -13.16 9.90 3.91
C PRO A 34 -12.96 8.40 3.64
N LEU A 35 -14.01 7.75 3.14
CA LEU A 35 -13.94 6.41 2.57
C LEU A 35 -13.05 6.45 1.32
N THR A 36 -11.95 5.69 1.35
CA THR A 36 -10.86 5.85 0.37
C THR A 36 -10.67 4.63 -0.54
N LEU A 37 -11.15 3.44 -0.14
CA LEU A 37 -11.19 2.31 -1.07
C LEU A 37 -12.05 2.71 -2.29
N ALA A 38 -11.45 2.62 -3.48
CA ALA A 38 -11.99 3.10 -4.77
C ALA A 38 -11.98 4.62 -5.04
N GLY A 39 -10.96 5.34 -4.56
CA GLY A 39 -10.71 6.74 -4.98
C GLY A 39 -9.25 7.08 -5.34
N ALA A 40 -8.27 6.69 -4.52
CA ALA A 40 -6.90 7.20 -4.64
C ALA A 40 -5.90 6.24 -5.31
N GLU A 41 -6.16 4.93 -5.30
CA GLU A 41 -5.28 3.91 -5.92
C GLU A 41 -5.71 3.53 -7.35
N PHE A 42 -6.89 3.99 -7.79
CA PHE A 42 -7.45 3.76 -9.12
C PHE A 42 -8.13 5.06 -9.60
N VAL A 43 -7.37 6.03 -10.11
CA VAL A 43 -7.86 7.40 -10.41
C VAL A 43 -8.99 7.43 -11.47
N GLU A 44 -9.17 6.37 -12.25
CA GLU A 44 -10.29 6.21 -13.18
C GLU A 44 -11.61 5.73 -12.52
N SER A 45 -11.61 5.42 -11.21
CA SER A 45 -12.55 4.45 -10.63
C SER A 45 -13.94 4.94 -10.26
N ARG A 46 -14.21 6.14 -9.74
CA ARG A 46 -15.60 6.42 -9.27
C ARG A 46 -16.63 6.43 -10.39
N ALA A 47 -16.30 7.06 -11.51
CA ALA A 47 -17.15 7.07 -12.69
C ALA A 47 -17.16 5.71 -13.39
N ALA A 48 -16.00 5.06 -13.53
CA ALA A 48 -15.89 3.74 -14.13
C ALA A 48 -16.61 2.66 -13.31
N LEU A 49 -16.54 2.69 -11.98
CA LEU A 49 -17.26 1.80 -11.07
C LEU A 49 -18.76 2.05 -11.10
N ARG A 50 -19.20 3.32 -11.13
CA ARG A 50 -20.63 3.64 -11.31
C ARG A 50 -21.14 3.22 -12.69
N ALA A 51 -20.31 3.25 -13.72
CA ALA A 51 -20.65 2.75 -15.05
C ALA A 51 -20.69 1.21 -15.06
N GLY A 52 -19.66 0.56 -14.52
CA GLY A 52 -19.54 -0.88 -14.35
C GLY A 52 -20.65 -1.48 -13.49
N ALA A 53 -21.10 -0.78 -12.45
CA ALA A 53 -22.22 -1.20 -11.60
C ALA A 53 -23.53 -1.35 -12.39
N ARG A 54 -23.69 -0.63 -13.51
CA ARG A 54 -24.86 -0.75 -14.39
C ARG A 54 -24.77 -1.96 -15.31
N THR A 55 -23.57 -2.43 -15.61
CA THR A 55 -23.29 -3.55 -16.53
C THR A 55 -22.94 -4.84 -15.79
N GLY A 56 -22.71 -4.79 -14.47
CA GLY A 56 -22.20 -5.90 -13.67
C GLY A 56 -20.69 -6.09 -13.76
N ASP A 57 -19.98 -5.15 -14.40
CA ASP A 57 -18.53 -5.17 -14.59
C ASP A 57 -17.85 -4.33 -13.51
N VAL A 58 -17.80 -4.88 -12.29
CA VAL A 58 -17.16 -4.24 -11.14
C VAL A 58 -16.15 -5.19 -10.49
N PRO A 59 -15.10 -4.69 -9.83
CA PRO A 59 -14.19 -5.52 -9.05
C PRO A 59 -14.93 -6.37 -8.02
N SER A 60 -14.40 -7.55 -7.71
CA SER A 60 -15.04 -8.53 -6.83
C SER A 60 -15.32 -8.03 -5.40
N PHE A 61 -14.58 -7.02 -4.94
CA PHE A 61 -14.80 -6.38 -3.64
C PHE A 61 -15.94 -5.34 -3.65
N VAL A 62 -16.49 -4.99 -4.82
CA VAL A 62 -17.58 -4.01 -4.94
C VAL A 62 -18.93 -4.73 -4.94
N GLN A 63 -19.79 -4.33 -4.01
CA GLN A 63 -21.18 -4.78 -3.97
C GLN A 63 -22.08 -3.74 -4.63
N VAL A 64 -22.96 -4.17 -5.53
CA VAL A 64 -23.95 -3.27 -6.14
C VAL A 64 -25.28 -3.42 -5.40
N VAL A 65 -25.74 -2.34 -4.75
CA VAL A 65 -27.04 -2.29 -4.05
C VAL A 65 -27.89 -1.19 -4.67
N ASN A 66 -29.07 -1.55 -5.17
CA ASN A 66 -29.97 -0.61 -5.87
C ASN A 66 -29.30 0.17 -7.03
N GLY A 67 -28.31 -0.44 -7.70
CA GLY A 67 -27.56 0.18 -8.80
C GLY A 67 -26.40 1.08 -8.38
N GLU A 68 -26.17 1.26 -7.07
CA GLU A 68 -25.04 2.02 -6.55
C GLU A 68 -23.93 1.09 -6.04
N PRO A 69 -22.65 1.37 -6.38
CA PRO A 69 -21.52 0.62 -5.86
C PRO A 69 -21.29 0.95 -4.38
N ARG A 70 -21.07 -0.09 -3.59
CA ARG A 70 -20.72 -0.04 -2.18
C ARG A 70 -19.44 -0.85 -1.96
N VAL A 71 -18.56 -0.34 -1.09
CA VAL A 71 -17.21 -0.90 -0.89
C VAL A 71 -16.94 -1.18 0.58
N PRO A 72 -15.96 -2.05 0.90
CA PRO A 72 -15.54 -2.30 2.28
C PRO A 72 -15.13 -1.02 3.01
N PRO A 73 -15.27 -0.99 4.35
CA PRO A 73 -15.17 0.22 5.17
C PRO A 73 -13.72 0.62 5.45
N VAL A 74 -12.97 0.98 4.40
CA VAL A 74 -11.59 1.48 4.52
C VAL A 74 -11.58 2.99 4.35
N PHE A 75 -11.53 3.69 5.47
CA PHE A 75 -11.35 5.13 5.52
C PHE A 75 -9.85 5.44 5.64
N ARG A 76 -9.42 6.61 5.15
CA ARG A 76 -8.00 6.95 5.14
C ARG A 76 -7.75 8.43 5.33
N THR A 77 -6.67 8.72 6.04
CA THR A 77 -5.98 10.01 6.01
C THR A 77 -4.50 9.79 5.74
N THR A 78 -3.83 10.88 5.41
CA THR A 78 -2.53 10.87 4.79
C THR A 78 -1.71 12.08 5.22
N TRP A 79 -0.43 11.88 5.51
CA TRP A 79 0.52 12.89 5.97
C TRP A 79 1.87 12.75 5.27
N GLY A 80 2.59 13.84 5.03
CA GLY A 80 3.94 13.79 4.45
C GLY A 80 4.24 14.95 3.50
N ALA A 81 5.34 14.81 2.75
CA ALA A 81 5.95 15.88 1.97
C ALA A 81 5.05 16.50 0.89
N GLU A 82 4.06 15.74 0.41
CA GLU A 82 3.12 16.18 -0.64
C GLU A 82 1.74 16.56 -0.08
N GLU A 83 1.53 16.44 1.23
CA GLU A 83 0.25 16.68 1.88
C GLU A 83 0.18 18.05 2.54
N GLN A 84 -1.04 18.53 2.77
CA GLN A 84 -1.24 19.69 3.62
C GLN A 84 -0.68 19.41 5.02
N ALA A 85 0.06 20.37 5.60
CA ALA A 85 0.60 20.23 6.94
C ALA A 85 -0.51 19.98 7.98
N VAL A 86 -0.33 18.92 8.77
CA VAL A 86 -1.25 18.50 9.84
C VAL A 86 -0.55 18.64 11.17
N GLU A 87 -1.17 19.37 12.09
CA GLU A 87 -0.60 19.60 13.42
C GLU A 87 -0.34 18.27 14.16
N GLY A 88 0.93 18.02 14.45
CA GLY A 88 1.42 16.83 15.14
C GLY A 88 1.82 15.67 14.23
N ALA A 89 1.43 15.65 12.95
CA ALA A 89 1.75 14.54 12.05
C ALA A 89 3.26 14.37 11.81
N ASP A 90 4.04 15.45 11.87
CA ASP A 90 5.51 15.39 11.78
C ASP A 90 6.15 14.48 12.83
N THR A 91 5.55 14.34 14.01
CA THR A 91 6.05 13.45 15.08
C THR A 91 5.93 11.98 14.71
N VAL A 92 4.98 11.65 13.83
CA VAL A 92 4.77 10.32 13.28
C VAL A 92 5.63 10.13 12.03
N VAL A 93 5.61 11.09 11.10
CA VAL A 93 6.37 11.03 9.84
C VAL A 93 7.87 10.99 10.10
N ASN A 94 8.39 11.76 11.06
CA ASN A 94 9.82 11.81 11.37
C ASN A 94 10.19 10.96 12.60
N ASN A 95 9.39 9.94 12.93
CA ASN A 95 9.60 9.16 14.13
C ASN A 95 10.95 8.42 14.08
N PRO A 96 11.85 8.63 15.06
CA PRO A 96 13.19 8.04 15.04
C PRO A 96 13.19 6.51 15.12
N ARG A 97 12.16 5.89 15.71
CA ARG A 97 12.04 4.43 15.79
C ARG A 97 11.79 3.81 14.42
N PHE A 98 10.96 4.45 13.59
CA PHE A 98 10.71 3.97 12.22
C PHE A 98 11.95 4.14 11.35
N ILE A 99 12.64 5.29 11.46
CA ILE A 99 13.88 5.55 10.74
C ILE A 99 14.95 4.51 11.10
N GLU A 100 15.11 4.21 12.38
CA GLU A 100 16.07 3.21 12.85
C GLU A 100 15.71 1.79 12.40
N ALA A 101 14.43 1.40 12.47
CA ALA A 101 13.98 0.10 11.96
C ALA A 101 14.25 -0.05 10.44
N ALA A 102 14.06 1.03 9.67
CA ALA A 102 14.38 1.05 8.24
C ALA A 102 15.89 0.89 7.98
N ARG A 103 16.74 1.56 8.78
CA ARG A 103 18.20 1.36 8.73
C ARG A 103 18.58 -0.07 9.03
N GLN A 104 17.97 -0.70 10.03
CA GLN A 104 18.24 -2.09 10.38
C GLN A 104 17.82 -3.06 9.28
N LEU A 105 16.64 -2.86 8.67
CA LEU A 105 16.12 -3.69 7.58
C LEU A 105 17.05 -3.68 6.35
N TYR A 106 17.54 -2.50 5.96
CA TYR A 106 18.30 -2.34 4.72
C TYR A 106 19.82 -2.28 4.91
N GLY A 107 20.31 -2.09 6.14
CA GLY A 107 21.73 -1.79 6.38
C GLY A 107 22.17 -0.44 5.79
N ALA A 108 21.26 0.52 5.73
CA ALA A 108 21.39 1.78 5.00
C ALA A 108 21.89 2.94 5.88
N GLU A 109 22.66 3.85 5.30
CA GLU A 109 23.09 5.09 5.97
C GLU A 109 22.00 6.17 5.92
N VAL A 110 21.37 6.33 4.75
CA VAL A 110 20.44 7.41 4.48
C VAL A 110 19.01 6.86 4.40
N VAL A 111 18.15 7.37 5.30
CA VAL A 111 16.72 7.07 5.32
C VAL A 111 15.98 8.41 5.31
N ARG A 112 15.10 8.59 4.33
CA ARG A 112 14.33 9.82 4.12
C ARG A 112 12.84 9.50 4.22
N PRO A 113 12.20 9.75 5.38
CA PRO A 113 10.76 9.65 5.49
C PRO A 113 10.10 10.59 4.50
N TYR A 114 9.08 10.13 3.78
CA TYR A 114 8.39 10.98 2.81
C TYR A 114 6.88 11.00 3.02
N PHE A 115 6.29 9.93 3.55
CA PHE A 115 4.85 9.81 3.63
C PHE A 115 4.37 8.80 4.66
N THR A 116 3.17 9.00 5.18
CA THR A 116 2.45 8.07 6.04
C THR A 116 0.97 8.13 5.70
N TYR A 117 0.33 6.99 5.52
CA TYR A 117 -1.13 6.92 5.48
C TYR A 117 -1.64 6.10 6.66
N VAL A 118 -2.86 6.44 7.10
CA VAL A 118 -3.55 5.74 8.18
C VAL A 118 -4.86 5.20 7.64
N ASN A 119 -4.98 3.87 7.60
CA ASN A 119 -6.23 3.19 7.33
C ASN A 119 -7.03 3.06 8.63
N ILE A 120 -8.32 3.36 8.55
CA ILE A 120 -9.29 3.18 9.62
C ILE A 120 -10.31 2.19 9.08
N ASN A 121 -10.31 0.97 9.60
CA ASN A 121 -11.08 -0.15 9.10
C ASN A 121 -12.16 -0.52 10.12
N ALA A 122 -13.43 -0.32 9.75
CA ALA A 122 -14.55 -0.89 10.51
C ALA A 122 -14.65 -2.41 10.24
N PRO A 123 -15.55 -3.15 10.91
CA PRO A 123 -15.67 -4.59 10.72
C PRO A 123 -15.83 -4.98 9.24
N SER A 124 -14.97 -5.89 8.79
CA SER A 124 -14.87 -6.27 7.37
C SER A 124 -14.25 -7.64 7.20
N GLY A 125 -14.57 -8.29 6.07
CA GLY A 125 -13.87 -9.51 5.65
C GLY A 125 -12.39 -9.30 5.36
N GLN A 126 -11.69 -10.41 5.22
CA GLN A 126 -10.27 -10.49 4.86
C GLN A 126 -9.94 -9.68 3.59
N TYR A 127 -8.84 -8.94 3.64
CA TYR A 127 -8.34 -8.17 2.49
C TYR A 127 -7.47 -9.04 1.58
N ALA A 128 -7.39 -8.66 0.30
CA ALA A 128 -6.55 -9.35 -0.67
C ALA A 128 -5.07 -9.30 -0.28
N ARG A 129 -4.38 -10.42 -0.50
CA ARG A 129 -2.92 -10.48 -0.48
C ARG A 129 -2.36 -9.61 -1.60
N HIS A 130 -1.45 -8.72 -1.27
CA HIS A 130 -0.81 -7.81 -2.23
C HIS A 130 0.62 -7.47 -1.79
N THR A 131 1.38 -6.90 -2.72
CA THR A 131 2.58 -6.11 -2.43
C THR A 131 2.25 -4.64 -2.63
N ASP A 132 3.06 -3.77 -2.04
CA ASP A 132 3.03 -2.34 -2.37
C ASP A 132 3.56 -2.10 -3.79
N ILE A 133 3.31 -0.89 -4.31
CA ILE A 133 3.74 -0.49 -5.64
C ILE A 133 5.22 -0.05 -5.58
N PRO A 134 6.13 -0.74 -6.29
CA PRO A 134 7.55 -0.39 -6.33
C PRO A 134 7.79 0.92 -7.09
N SER A 135 8.96 1.52 -6.86
CA SER A 135 9.43 2.72 -7.58
C SER A 135 10.82 2.49 -8.17
N PHE A 136 11.07 3.08 -9.34
CA PHE A 136 12.36 3.02 -10.03
C PHE A 136 12.78 4.44 -10.45
N ARG A 137 14.07 4.72 -10.45
CA ARG A 137 14.63 6.00 -10.93
C ARG A 137 14.23 6.20 -12.39
N GLY A 138 13.56 7.30 -12.70
CA GLY A 138 13.03 7.62 -14.03
C GLY A 138 11.71 6.93 -14.42
N VAL A 139 11.19 5.99 -13.61
CA VAL A 139 9.96 5.24 -13.91
C VAL A 139 9.12 5.10 -12.64
N GLY A 140 8.18 6.04 -12.47
CA GLY A 140 7.32 6.17 -11.29
C GLY A 140 5.83 5.96 -11.57
N ARG A 141 5.04 5.84 -10.49
CA ARG A 141 3.58 5.62 -10.52
C ARG A 141 2.76 6.84 -10.99
N ASP A 142 3.42 7.98 -11.12
CA ASP A 142 2.89 9.23 -11.65
C ASP A 142 2.79 9.20 -13.19
N GLU A 143 3.71 8.51 -13.86
CA GLU A 143 3.78 8.43 -15.32
C GLU A 143 3.46 7.04 -15.88
N TYR A 144 3.74 5.99 -15.12
CA TYR A 144 3.63 4.60 -15.57
C TYR A 144 2.56 3.81 -14.81
N PRO A 145 1.88 2.86 -15.48
CA PRO A 145 0.83 2.09 -14.85
C PRO A 145 1.41 1.12 -13.81
N THR A 146 0.70 0.93 -12.70
CA THR A 146 1.15 0.13 -11.55
C THR A 146 1.45 -1.32 -11.90
N TRP A 147 0.69 -1.92 -12.85
CA TRP A 147 0.97 -3.28 -13.33
C TRP A 147 2.36 -3.41 -13.93
N LEU A 148 2.87 -2.36 -14.60
CA LEU A 148 4.19 -2.38 -15.22
C LEU A 148 5.28 -2.35 -14.15
N LEU A 149 5.13 -1.48 -13.15
CA LEU A 149 6.05 -1.37 -12.01
C LEU A 149 6.16 -2.71 -11.26
N ASN A 150 5.02 -3.37 -11.02
CA ASN A 150 5.01 -4.71 -10.41
C ASN A 150 5.71 -5.74 -11.31
N CYS A 151 5.48 -5.73 -12.62
CA CYS A 151 6.17 -6.64 -13.53
C CYS A 151 7.70 -6.41 -13.54
N MET A 152 8.14 -5.15 -13.49
CA MET A 152 9.56 -4.79 -13.38
C MET A 152 10.19 -5.30 -12.08
N MET A 153 9.46 -5.23 -10.97
CA MET A 153 9.93 -5.78 -9.69
C MET A 153 10.02 -7.30 -9.73
N HIS A 154 9.00 -7.98 -10.27
CA HIS A 154 8.96 -9.43 -10.37
C HIS A 154 9.90 -10.02 -11.42
N SER A 155 10.34 -9.25 -12.42
CA SER A 155 11.36 -9.71 -13.37
C SER A 155 12.75 -9.80 -12.72
N GLY A 156 13.04 -8.95 -11.73
CA GLY A 156 14.37 -8.81 -11.13
C GLY A 156 15.38 -8.10 -12.04
N CYS A 157 15.00 -7.72 -13.26
CA CYS A 157 15.91 -7.11 -14.24
C CYS A 157 16.24 -5.63 -13.91
N PHE A 158 15.42 -4.98 -13.09
CA PHE A 158 15.46 -3.54 -12.85
C PHE A 158 16.02 -3.13 -11.48
N ASP A 159 16.58 -4.07 -10.72
CA ASP A 159 17.05 -3.83 -9.35
C ASP A 159 18.09 -2.70 -9.26
N ARG A 160 18.92 -2.52 -10.29
CA ARG A 160 19.87 -1.39 -10.39
C ARG A 160 19.18 -0.03 -10.23
N TRP A 161 18.00 0.15 -10.82
CA TRP A 161 17.26 1.41 -10.82
C TRP A 161 16.21 1.47 -9.72
N ARG A 162 16.05 0.40 -8.94
CA ARG A 162 15.05 0.34 -7.89
C ARG A 162 15.32 1.41 -6.84
N VAL A 163 14.29 2.19 -6.52
CA VAL A 163 14.27 3.10 -5.38
C VAL A 163 13.68 2.31 -4.21
N ARG A 164 14.50 2.01 -3.20
CA ARG A 164 14.07 1.18 -2.06
C ARG A 164 13.14 1.96 -1.16
N ILE A 165 12.02 1.35 -0.81
CA ILE A 165 11.03 1.92 0.11
C ILE A 165 10.89 1.01 1.32
N ALA A 166 11.31 1.50 2.48
CA ALA A 166 10.98 0.88 3.76
C ALA A 166 9.54 1.20 4.13
N THR A 167 8.77 0.19 4.54
CA THR A 167 7.39 0.37 5.00
C THR A 167 7.19 -0.20 6.39
N ALA A 168 6.76 0.62 7.35
CA ALA A 168 6.30 0.16 8.65
C ALA A 168 4.78 0.06 8.64
N VAL A 169 4.24 -1.15 8.78
CA VAL A 169 2.81 -1.38 9.02
C VAL A 169 2.61 -1.58 10.51
N CYS A 170 1.95 -0.63 11.17
CA CYS A 170 1.66 -0.66 12.60
C CYS A 170 0.15 -0.62 12.84
N TRP A 171 -0.33 -1.16 13.94
CA TRP A 171 -1.77 -1.20 14.23
C TRP A 171 -2.10 -0.91 15.69
N TYR A 172 -3.31 -0.36 15.88
CA TYR A 172 -3.88 0.09 17.14
C TYR A 172 -5.32 -0.42 17.15
N TYR A 173 -5.47 -1.62 17.71
CA TYR A 173 -6.72 -2.36 17.71
C TYR A 173 -6.79 -3.22 18.97
N GLU A 174 -7.95 -3.21 19.60
CA GLU A 174 -8.20 -3.93 20.86
C GLU A 174 -9.25 -5.05 20.68
N GLY A 175 -9.73 -5.26 19.46
CA GLY A 175 -10.79 -6.21 19.13
C GLY A 175 -10.31 -7.59 18.68
N VAL A 176 -11.23 -8.31 18.02
CA VAL A 176 -11.03 -9.68 17.53
C VAL A 176 -10.74 -9.67 16.03
N GLY A 177 -9.87 -10.59 15.59
CA GLY A 177 -9.40 -10.65 14.21
C GLY A 177 -8.43 -9.52 13.89
N GLY A 178 -8.33 -9.12 12.62
CA GLY A 178 -7.50 -7.98 12.19
C GLY A 178 -6.00 -8.25 12.28
N GLU A 179 -5.59 -9.51 12.33
CA GLU A 179 -4.20 -9.95 12.28
C GLU A 179 -3.50 -9.40 11.03
N PHE A 180 -2.20 -9.20 11.13
CA PHE A 180 -1.36 -8.89 9.98
C PHE A 180 -0.64 -10.16 9.51
N THR A 181 -0.96 -10.61 8.30
CA THR A 181 -0.31 -11.77 7.69
C THR A 181 0.61 -11.31 6.57
N TYR A 182 1.85 -11.81 6.56
CA TYR A 182 2.85 -11.52 5.54
C TYR A 182 3.66 -12.75 5.14
N TRP A 183 4.34 -12.68 4.00
CA TRP A 183 5.17 -13.76 3.46
C TRP A 183 6.61 -13.26 3.28
N PRO A 184 7.50 -13.44 4.27
CA PRO A 184 8.83 -12.84 4.25
C PRO A 184 9.67 -13.33 3.05
N GLU A 185 9.47 -14.58 2.61
CA GLU A 185 10.20 -15.20 1.51
C GLU A 185 9.51 -15.00 0.13
N GLY A 186 8.52 -14.10 0.04
CA GLY A 186 7.78 -13.84 -1.20
C GLY A 186 6.53 -14.70 -1.39
N TRP A 187 5.93 -14.64 -2.58
CA TRP A 187 4.59 -15.18 -2.87
C TRP A 187 4.41 -16.68 -2.62
N ASP A 188 5.47 -17.46 -2.83
CA ASP A 188 5.51 -18.92 -2.66
C ASP A 188 6.10 -19.35 -1.31
N GLY A 189 6.44 -18.38 -0.45
CA GLY A 189 7.01 -18.62 0.88
C GLY A 189 5.97 -19.08 1.91
N ASP A 190 6.46 -19.40 3.11
CA ASP A 190 5.58 -19.64 4.26
C ASP A 190 4.99 -18.33 4.78
N MET A 191 3.72 -18.38 5.20
CA MET A 191 3.06 -17.23 5.83
C MET A 191 3.46 -17.08 7.30
N VAL A 192 3.56 -15.84 7.74
CA VAL A 192 3.66 -15.46 9.15
C VAL A 192 2.45 -14.60 9.48
N THR A 193 1.73 -14.97 10.54
CA THR A 193 0.59 -14.19 11.05
C THR A 193 0.95 -13.64 12.42
N VAL A 194 0.73 -12.34 12.58
CA VAL A 194 0.89 -11.64 13.85
C VAL A 194 -0.51 -11.32 14.35
N ASP A 195 -0.90 -11.95 15.45
CA ASP A 195 -2.03 -11.52 16.27
C ASP A 195 -1.88 -10.01 16.54
N PRO A 196 -2.94 -9.21 16.78
CA PRO A 196 -2.77 -7.77 16.88
C PRO A 196 -2.57 -7.29 18.33
N PRO A 197 -1.37 -7.33 18.95
CA PRO A 197 -1.15 -6.55 20.14
C PRO A 197 -1.25 -5.07 19.77
N TYR A 198 -1.84 -4.30 20.69
CA TYR A 198 -1.99 -2.86 20.51
C TYR A 198 -0.63 -2.18 20.40
N ASN A 199 -0.47 -1.23 19.47
CA ASN A 199 0.76 -0.45 19.25
C ASN A 199 1.97 -1.31 18.83
N TYR A 200 1.74 -2.21 17.88
CA TYR A 200 2.76 -3.12 17.34
C TYR A 200 2.90 -2.90 15.84
N GLY A 201 4.05 -3.24 15.28
CA GLY A 201 4.24 -3.16 13.84
C GLY A 201 5.33 -4.05 13.26
N VAL A 202 5.33 -4.12 11.94
CA VAL A 202 6.31 -4.83 11.12
C VAL A 202 6.90 -3.85 10.13
N MET A 203 8.22 -3.69 10.15
CA MET A 203 8.99 -2.96 9.16
C MET A 203 9.47 -3.94 8.09
N GLY A 204 9.08 -3.72 6.83
CA GLY A 204 9.34 -4.61 5.72
C GLY A 204 9.67 -3.91 4.41
N ASP A 205 10.23 -4.70 3.50
CA ASP A 205 10.34 -4.37 2.08
C ASP A 205 9.01 -4.78 1.41
N ASN A 206 7.97 -3.96 1.58
CA ASN A 206 6.61 -4.29 1.16
C ASN A 206 6.39 -4.32 -0.36
N ASP A 207 7.33 -3.77 -1.14
CA ASP A 207 7.33 -3.91 -2.59
C ASP A 207 7.61 -5.36 -3.01
N TYR A 208 8.35 -6.11 -2.17
CA TYR A 208 8.65 -7.52 -2.37
C TYR A 208 7.75 -8.42 -1.50
N MET A 209 7.60 -8.07 -0.22
CA MET A 209 6.96 -8.89 0.80
C MET A 209 5.43 -8.81 0.67
N PRO A 210 4.77 -9.90 0.21
CA PRO A 210 3.33 -9.93 0.17
C PRO A 210 2.78 -9.82 1.59
N HIS A 211 1.63 -9.17 1.71
CA HIS A 211 0.96 -8.99 2.99
C HIS A 211 -0.54 -8.76 2.81
N ARG A 212 -1.27 -8.90 3.91
CA ARG A 212 -2.71 -8.57 4.01
C ARG A 212 -3.12 -8.33 5.45
N VAL A 213 -4.29 -7.74 5.60
CA VAL A 213 -5.03 -7.67 6.86
C VAL A 213 -6.09 -8.78 6.83
N GLU A 214 -6.13 -9.59 7.89
CA GLU A 214 -7.16 -10.61 8.07
C GLU A 214 -8.51 -9.99 8.45
N SER A 215 -9.56 -10.80 8.45
CA SER A 215 -10.93 -10.39 8.81
C SER A 215 -10.99 -9.64 10.14
N ILE A 216 -11.71 -8.52 10.19
CA ILE A 216 -11.82 -7.63 11.36
C ILE A 216 -13.23 -7.77 11.94
N GLY A 217 -13.35 -8.20 13.20
CA GLY A 217 -14.65 -8.38 13.87
C GLY A 217 -15.42 -9.63 13.39
N ALA A 218 -16.69 -9.71 13.77
CA ALA A 218 -17.55 -10.82 13.37
C ALA A 218 -18.22 -10.57 12.01
N GLU A 219 -18.44 -11.63 11.23
CA GLU A 219 -19.06 -11.55 9.90
C GLU A 219 -20.45 -10.91 9.92
N ALA A 220 -21.19 -11.07 11.03
CA ALA A 220 -22.51 -10.47 11.21
C ALA A 220 -22.49 -8.92 11.24
N ASP A 221 -21.32 -8.34 11.52
CA ASP A 221 -21.12 -6.90 11.66
C ASP A 221 -20.50 -6.27 10.39
N TYR A 222 -20.19 -7.08 9.37
CA TYR A 222 -19.60 -6.58 8.13
C TYR A 222 -20.60 -5.70 7.37
N ALA A 223 -20.13 -4.52 6.96
CA ALA A 223 -20.94 -3.57 6.21
C ALA A 223 -20.14 -2.93 5.07
N ASN A 224 -20.82 -2.68 3.95
CA ASN A 224 -20.28 -1.92 2.83
C ASN A 224 -20.97 -0.55 2.73
N TYR A 225 -20.19 0.47 2.38
CA TYR A 225 -20.63 1.87 2.40
C TYR A 225 -20.52 2.52 1.03
N GLY A 226 -21.33 3.56 0.81
CA GLY A 226 -21.21 4.42 -0.37
C GLY A 226 -19.96 5.33 -0.28
N PHE A 227 -19.47 5.82 -1.42
CA PHE A 227 -18.24 6.64 -1.49
C PHE A 227 -18.27 7.97 -0.74
N GLU A 228 -19.45 8.42 -0.33
CA GLU A 228 -19.64 9.65 0.45
C GLU A 228 -19.61 9.38 1.96
N ALA A 229 -19.48 8.11 2.37
CA ALA A 229 -19.35 7.77 3.77
C ALA A 229 -18.04 8.34 4.35
N THR A 230 -18.12 8.75 5.61
CA THR A 230 -16.97 9.23 6.38
C THR A 230 -16.98 8.62 7.77
N ILE A 231 -15.83 8.58 8.44
CA ILE A 231 -15.71 8.06 9.80
C ILE A 231 -15.10 9.11 10.74
N THR A 232 -15.68 9.26 11.92
CA THR A 232 -15.27 10.21 12.96
C THR A 232 -14.85 9.47 14.22
N LEU A 233 -13.68 9.82 14.77
CA LEU A 233 -13.26 9.43 16.12
C LEU A 233 -13.82 10.42 17.13
N THR A 234 -14.65 9.95 18.05
CA THR A 234 -15.32 10.81 19.04
C THR A 234 -14.44 11.09 20.27
N PRO A 235 -14.72 12.14 21.06
CA PRO A 235 -14.01 12.46 22.31
C PRO A 235 -13.96 11.33 23.34
N ASP A 236 -14.98 10.48 23.38
CA ASP A 236 -15.11 9.32 24.27
C ASP A 236 -14.50 8.03 23.69
N ARG A 237 -13.65 8.16 22.65
CA ARG A 237 -12.99 7.06 21.93
C ARG A 237 -13.95 6.10 21.22
N GLY A 238 -15.15 6.53 20.87
CA GLY A 238 -16.03 5.81 19.94
C GLY A 238 -15.76 6.18 18.48
N TRP A 239 -16.37 5.43 17.56
CA TRP A 239 -16.36 5.74 16.14
C TRP A 239 -17.78 5.91 15.61
N ILE A 240 -17.95 6.86 14.70
CA ILE A 240 -19.23 7.11 14.02
C ILE A 240 -18.98 7.12 12.53
N ILE A 241 -19.68 6.24 11.80
CA ILE A 241 -19.72 6.27 10.34
C ILE A 241 -20.99 7.00 9.91
N GLU A 242 -20.82 8.05 9.12
CA GLU A 242 -21.92 8.85 8.55
C GLU A 242 -21.94 8.68 7.03
N GLU A 243 -23.09 8.30 6.47
CA GLU A 243 -23.34 8.23 5.03
C GLU A 243 -24.61 9.05 4.70
N PRO A 244 -24.59 9.93 3.69
CA PRO A 244 -25.78 10.69 3.30
C PRO A 244 -27.00 9.79 3.06
N GLY A 245 -28.14 10.16 3.67
CA GLY A 245 -29.40 9.43 3.52
C GLY A 245 -29.52 8.14 4.34
N HIS A 246 -28.54 7.84 5.21
CA HIS A 246 -28.56 6.69 6.12
C HIS A 246 -28.42 7.16 7.57
N GLU A 247 -28.90 6.35 8.52
CA GLU A 247 -28.67 6.61 9.95
C GLU A 247 -27.18 6.40 10.29
N PRO A 248 -26.59 7.23 11.17
CA PRO A 248 -25.22 7.02 11.63
C PRO A 248 -25.03 5.65 12.29
N VAL A 249 -23.90 5.00 11.97
CA VAL A 249 -23.51 3.72 12.58
C VAL A 249 -22.45 3.98 13.63
N HIS A 250 -22.68 3.46 14.83
CA HIS A 250 -21.80 3.63 15.98
C HIS A 250 -20.99 2.38 16.24
N HIS A 251 -19.71 2.55 16.51
CA HIS A 251 -18.79 1.48 16.89
C HIS A 251 -18.01 1.84 18.16
N GLY A 252 -17.69 0.83 18.96
CA GLY A 252 -16.72 0.90 20.05
C GLY A 252 -15.29 1.13 19.52
N PHE A 253 -14.39 1.55 20.41
CA PHE A 253 -12.98 1.71 20.06
C PHE A 253 -12.35 0.41 19.56
N ASP A 254 -12.73 -0.70 20.19
CA ASP A 254 -12.28 -2.06 19.95
C ASP A 254 -12.88 -2.70 18.69
N GLU A 255 -13.87 -2.07 18.06
CA GLU A 255 -14.49 -2.59 16.83
C GLU A 255 -13.85 -2.03 15.55
N VAL A 256 -13.02 -1.00 15.66
CA VAL A 256 -12.38 -0.33 14.52
C VAL A 256 -10.87 -0.46 14.61
N ARG A 257 -10.27 -1.05 13.58
CA ARG A 257 -8.83 -1.22 13.47
C ARG A 257 -8.21 0.02 12.83
N VAL A 258 -7.35 0.70 13.57
CA VAL A 258 -6.49 1.75 13.02
C VAL A 258 -5.16 1.12 12.64
N SER A 259 -4.71 1.35 11.40
CA SER A 259 -3.36 0.97 10.99
C SER A 259 -2.64 2.08 10.27
N LEU A 260 -1.38 2.24 10.63
CA LEU A 260 -0.47 3.23 10.12
C LEU A 260 0.50 2.53 9.17
N SER A 261 0.68 3.09 7.98
CA SER A 261 1.66 2.66 7.00
C SER A 261 2.62 3.81 6.75
N TRP A 262 3.78 3.74 7.39
CA TRP A 262 4.84 4.74 7.28
C TRP A 262 5.83 4.35 6.20
N LYS A 263 6.27 5.30 5.39
CA LYS A 263 7.15 5.06 4.24
C LYS A 263 8.35 5.99 4.20
N ALA A 264 9.51 5.43 3.88
CA ALA A 264 10.74 6.16 3.66
C ALA A 264 11.51 5.64 2.45
N PHE A 265 12.11 6.56 1.69
CA PHE A 265 13.15 6.22 0.73
C PHE A 265 14.41 5.83 1.48
N VAL A 266 15.08 4.80 0.98
CA VAL A 266 16.27 4.23 1.61
C VAL A 266 17.40 4.17 0.59
N PHE A 267 18.55 4.75 0.96
CA PHE A 267 19.77 4.75 0.19
C PHE A 267 20.91 4.20 1.03
N ASP A 268 21.76 3.38 0.43
CA ASP A 268 22.92 2.78 1.08
C ASP A 268 23.83 3.87 1.65
N ASP A 269 24.04 4.95 0.89
CA ASP A 269 24.90 6.08 1.25
C ASP A 269 24.46 7.39 0.59
N ALA A 270 25.24 8.45 0.85
CA ALA A 270 25.00 9.78 0.29
C ALA A 270 25.19 9.85 -1.23
N ASP A 271 26.05 9.01 -1.81
CA ASP A 271 26.31 9.00 -3.26
C ASP A 271 25.10 8.45 -4.02
N GLU A 272 24.49 7.35 -3.53
CA GLU A 272 23.26 6.82 -4.12
C GLU A 272 22.09 7.81 -3.96
N ALA A 273 22.01 8.48 -2.81
CA ALA A 273 21.01 9.51 -2.59
C ALA A 273 21.20 10.70 -3.55
N GLU A 274 22.45 11.08 -3.86
CA GLU A 274 22.76 12.10 -4.86
C GLU A 274 22.40 11.65 -6.29
N ILE A 275 22.63 10.39 -6.64
CA ILE A 275 22.21 9.82 -7.93
C ILE A 275 20.70 10.00 -8.13
N TYR A 276 19.91 9.70 -7.09
CA TYR A 276 18.47 9.91 -7.09
C TYR A 276 18.10 11.39 -7.20
N ASP A 277 18.64 12.24 -6.32
CA ASP A 277 18.27 13.67 -6.26
C ASP A 277 18.60 14.44 -7.54
N ARG A 278 19.67 14.03 -8.23
CA ARG A 278 20.17 14.71 -9.42
C ARG A 278 19.84 13.96 -10.71
N HIS A 279 19.06 12.89 -10.65
CA HIS A 279 18.67 12.07 -11.81
C HIS A 279 19.88 11.62 -12.65
N LEU A 280 20.96 11.15 -11.99
CA LEU A 280 22.24 10.87 -12.66
C LEU A 280 22.27 9.51 -13.38
N ASP A 281 21.37 8.59 -13.04
CA ASP A 281 21.26 7.23 -13.61
C ASP A 281 19.79 6.81 -13.57
N ASP A 282 18.96 7.54 -14.30
CA ASP A 282 17.54 7.25 -14.47
C ASP A 282 17.31 6.26 -15.61
N LEU A 283 16.34 5.37 -15.43
CA LEU A 283 15.88 4.46 -16.45
C LEU A 283 15.02 5.23 -17.46
N ASP A 284 15.33 5.11 -18.75
CA ASP A 284 14.47 5.60 -19.81
C ASP A 284 13.56 4.49 -20.36
N GLU A 285 12.46 4.91 -21.00
CA GLU A 285 11.46 4.00 -21.57
C GLU A 285 12.04 3.04 -22.62
N SER A 286 13.00 3.50 -23.43
CA SER A 286 13.61 2.67 -24.48
C SER A 286 14.39 1.51 -23.87
N THR A 287 15.13 1.78 -22.80
CA THR A 287 15.87 0.79 -22.03
C THR A 287 14.93 -0.15 -21.29
N LEU A 288 13.85 0.37 -20.68
CA LEU A 288 12.81 -0.46 -20.05
C LEU A 288 12.23 -1.48 -21.03
N ILE A 289 11.76 -1.02 -22.19
CA ILE A 289 11.14 -1.88 -23.21
C ILE A 289 12.16 -2.92 -23.69
N ALA A 290 13.38 -2.49 -24.00
CA ALA A 290 14.43 -3.39 -24.50
C ALA A 290 14.78 -4.48 -23.47
N THR A 291 14.94 -4.11 -22.20
CA THR A 291 15.24 -5.07 -21.12
C THR A 291 14.11 -6.09 -20.92
N MET A 292 12.85 -5.64 -20.92
CA MET A 292 11.71 -6.55 -20.83
C MET A 292 11.60 -7.50 -22.03
N ALA A 293 11.81 -6.97 -23.24
CA ALA A 293 11.78 -7.77 -24.46
C ALA A 293 12.90 -8.81 -24.49
N GLU A 294 14.10 -8.44 -24.04
CA GLU A 294 15.23 -9.35 -23.92
C GLU A 294 14.95 -10.49 -22.92
N ASP A 295 14.46 -10.18 -21.71
CA ASP A 295 14.16 -11.21 -20.70
C ASP A 295 12.99 -12.11 -21.15
N CYS A 296 11.94 -11.55 -21.76
CA CYS A 296 10.87 -12.34 -22.37
C CYS A 296 11.38 -13.27 -23.48
N ALA A 297 12.27 -12.78 -24.36
CA ALA A 297 12.86 -13.60 -25.41
C ALA A 297 13.70 -14.75 -24.84
N GLN A 298 14.44 -14.53 -23.76
CA GLN A 298 15.18 -15.58 -23.04
C GLN A 298 14.24 -16.64 -22.44
N ARG A 299 13.00 -16.25 -22.08
CA ARG A 299 11.92 -17.14 -21.61
C ARG A 299 11.10 -17.76 -22.75
N GLY A 300 11.40 -17.46 -24.01
CA GLY A 300 10.66 -17.95 -25.17
C GLY A 300 9.31 -17.27 -25.41
N VAL A 301 9.08 -16.09 -24.82
CA VAL A 301 7.88 -15.27 -25.00
C VAL A 301 8.21 -14.14 -25.97
N ALA A 302 7.42 -14.02 -27.05
CA ALA A 302 7.53 -12.90 -27.97
C ALA A 302 6.67 -11.74 -27.47
N VAL A 303 7.29 -10.57 -27.32
CA VAL A 303 6.60 -9.32 -26.97
C VAL A 303 6.91 -8.25 -28.01
N PRO A 304 6.00 -7.30 -28.26
CA PRO A 304 6.31 -6.14 -29.09
C PRO A 304 7.55 -5.39 -28.58
N ASP A 305 8.38 -4.91 -29.48
CA ASP A 305 9.56 -4.10 -29.20
C ASP A 305 9.50 -2.73 -29.90
N GLY A 306 10.49 -1.89 -29.61
CA GLY A 306 10.65 -0.59 -30.26
C GLY A 306 9.79 0.54 -29.69
N PRO A 307 9.81 1.72 -30.35
CA PRO A 307 8.99 2.85 -29.93
C PRO A 307 7.51 2.46 -30.01
N ASP A 308 6.73 2.94 -29.04
CA ASP A 308 5.30 2.68 -28.86
C ASP A 308 4.93 1.30 -28.29
N ALA A 309 5.88 0.42 -27.94
CA ALA A 309 5.56 -0.92 -27.44
C ALA A 309 4.63 -0.89 -26.21
N LEU A 310 4.83 0.06 -25.27
CA LEU A 310 3.98 0.21 -24.08
C LEU A 310 2.52 0.52 -24.40
N THR A 311 2.24 1.13 -25.55
CA THR A 311 0.87 1.46 -25.97
C THR A 311 0.13 0.28 -26.61
N ARG A 312 0.86 -0.80 -26.94
CA ARG A 312 0.28 -1.98 -27.57
C ARG A 312 -0.34 -2.89 -26.52
N PRO A 313 -1.64 -3.23 -26.61
CA PRO A 313 -2.30 -4.11 -25.65
C PRO A 313 -1.58 -5.45 -25.48
N GLU A 314 -1.02 -5.98 -26.55
CA GLU A 314 -0.29 -7.26 -26.57
C GLU A 314 0.96 -7.20 -25.69
N PHE A 315 1.63 -6.05 -25.60
CA PHE A 315 2.77 -5.88 -24.70
C PHE A 315 2.34 -6.05 -23.25
N GLY A 316 1.33 -5.26 -22.82
CA GLY A 316 0.83 -5.34 -21.45
C GLY A 316 0.32 -6.73 -21.08
N GLU A 317 -0.40 -7.40 -21.98
CA GLU A 317 -0.90 -8.76 -21.76
C GLU A 317 0.24 -9.77 -21.57
N GLN A 318 1.22 -9.81 -22.49
CA GLN A 318 2.31 -10.78 -22.43
C GLN A 318 3.21 -10.54 -21.22
N ILE A 319 3.50 -9.28 -20.90
CA ILE A 319 4.30 -8.91 -19.74
C ILE A 319 3.61 -9.35 -18.44
N ARG A 320 2.33 -9.02 -18.23
CA ARG A 320 1.58 -9.47 -17.04
C ARG A 320 1.53 -10.99 -16.96
N ASN A 321 1.31 -11.67 -18.09
CA ASN A 321 1.27 -13.13 -18.13
C ASN A 321 2.62 -13.79 -17.80
N THR A 322 3.72 -13.10 -18.08
CA THR A 322 5.08 -13.60 -17.85
C THR A 322 5.53 -13.40 -16.40
N TYR A 323 5.22 -12.25 -15.79
CA TYR A 323 5.82 -11.86 -14.50
C TYR A 323 4.85 -11.87 -13.32
N LEU A 324 3.54 -11.79 -13.55
CA LEU A 324 2.56 -11.76 -12.47
C LEU A 324 1.88 -13.13 -12.32
N SER A 325 1.74 -13.56 -11.07
CA SER A 325 0.86 -14.69 -10.73
C SER A 325 -0.59 -14.35 -11.12
N PRO A 326 -1.46 -15.34 -11.39
CA PRO A 326 -2.87 -15.08 -11.73
C PRO A 326 -3.59 -14.17 -10.73
N GLU A 327 -3.20 -14.25 -9.45
CA GLU A 327 -3.74 -13.45 -8.34
C GLU A 327 -3.34 -11.98 -8.41
N LEU A 328 -2.29 -11.63 -9.17
CA LEU A 328 -1.78 -10.28 -9.35
C LEU A 328 -2.16 -9.65 -10.70
N ARG A 329 -2.86 -10.37 -11.58
CA ARG A 329 -3.19 -9.94 -12.96
C ARG A 329 -4.44 -9.04 -13.07
N PHE A 330 -4.87 -8.42 -11.96
CA PHE A 330 -6.11 -7.66 -11.81
C PHE A 330 -6.53 -6.85 -13.05
#